data_AF-A0A660U415-F1
#
_entry.id   AF-A0A660U415-F1
#
_cell.length_a   1.000
_cell.length_b   1.000
_cell.length_c   1.000
_cell.angle_alpha   90.00
_cell.angle_beta   90.00
_cell.angle_gamma   90.00
#
_symmetry.space_group_name_H-M   'P 1'
#
loop_
_entity.id
_entity.type
_entity.pdbx_description
1 polymer ?
#
loop_
_entity_poly.entity_id
_entity_poly.type
_entity_poly.pdbx_seq_one_letter_code
_entity_poly.pdbx_strand_id
1 'polypeptide(L)'
;MGWAIVIDFTLLSLSLLVASILRANIGFLKRFHVPNAITAGFVALGLIYLLDWLIPNLAPDRKVLGNIVYHLLSVTFISIGLKKRVKYIDRNSLTTAFNLSLGYA
;
A
#
# COMPACT_ATOMS: atom_id res chain seq x y z
N MET A 1 3.88 -26.49 -1.55
CA MET A 1 4.35 -25.09 -1.72
C MET A 1 3.54 -24.30 -2.74
N GLY A 2 3.00 -24.88 -3.83
CA GLY A 2 2.35 -24.11 -4.90
C GLY A 2 0.95 -23.53 -4.64
N TRP A 3 0.10 -24.20 -3.83
CA TRP A 3 -1.30 -23.78 -3.65
C TRP A 3 -1.56 -22.92 -2.41
N ALA A 4 -0.69 -22.99 -1.40
CA ALA A 4 -0.83 -22.21 -0.16
C ALA A 4 -0.77 -20.70 -0.42
N ILE A 5 0.14 -20.26 -1.30
CA ILE A 5 0.28 -18.85 -1.66
C ILE A 5 -0.99 -18.28 -2.30
N VAL A 6 -1.73 -19.10 -3.05
CA VAL A 6 -3.00 -18.70 -3.68
C VAL A 6 -4.06 -18.49 -2.62
N ILE A 7 -4.13 -19.36 -1.61
CA ILE A 7 -5.05 -19.24 -0.48
C ILE A 7 -4.71 -17.98 0.34
N ASP A 8 -3.43 -17.75 0.63
CA ASP A 8 -2.97 -16.56 1.36
C ASP A 8 -3.34 -15.27 0.61
N PHE A 9 -3.09 -15.22 -0.70
CA PHE A 9 -3.47 -14.07 -1.54
C PHE A 9 -4.99 -13.87 -1.61
N THR A 10 -5.75 -14.96 -1.67
CA THR A 10 -7.22 -14.91 -1.68
C THR A 10 -7.74 -14.34 -0.37
N LEU A 11 -7.21 -14.81 0.76
CA LEU A 11 -7.58 -14.32 2.09
C LEU A 11 -7.24 -12.84 2.26
N LEU A 12 -6.04 -12.41 1.85
CA LEU A 12 -5.64 -11.00 1.88
C LEU A 12 -6.53 -10.13 0.99
N SER A 13 -6.84 -10.59 -0.22
CA SER A 13 -7.70 -9.86 -1.18
C SER A 13 -9.14 -9.74 -0.67
N LEU A 14 -9.69 -10.81 -0.10
CA LEU A 14 -11.02 -10.82 0.50
C LEU A 14 -11.08 -9.85 1.70
N SER A 15 -10.05 -9.87 2.55
CA SER A 15 -9.97 -8.96 3.70
C SER A 15 -9.90 -7.49 3.26
N LEU A 16 -9.18 -7.18 2.18
CA LEU A 16 -9.15 -5.85 1.57
C LEU A 16 -10.50 -5.43 0.99
N LEU A 17 -11.22 -6.34 0.35
CA LEU A 17 -12.55 -6.09 -0.18
C LEU A 17 -13.53 -5.77 0.95
N VAL A 18 -13.57 -6.62 1.98
CA VAL A 18 -14.43 -6.43 3.16
C VAL A 18 -14.08 -5.12 3.88
N ALA A 19 -12.80 -4.81 4.06
CA ALA A 19 -12.38 -3.53 4.63
C ALA A 19 -12.81 -2.32 3.79
N SER A 20 -12.77 -2.44 2.46
CA SER A 20 -13.21 -1.37 1.56
C SER A 20 -14.71 -1.11 1.69
N ILE A 21 -15.52 -2.17 1.74
CA ILE A 21 -16.96 -2.09 1.99
C ILE A 21 -17.22 -1.50 3.37
N LEU A 22 -16.51 -1.96 4.40
CA LEU A 22 -16.66 -1.48 5.77
C LEU A 22 -16.38 0.02 5.87
N ARG A 23 -15.29 0.48 5.24
CA ARG A 23 -14.91 1.90 5.19
C ARG A 23 -15.94 2.75 4.45
N ALA A 24 -16.56 2.21 3.40
CA ALA A 24 -17.61 2.89 2.65
C ALA A 24 -18.91 3.06 3.45
N ASN A 25 -19.16 2.22 4.47
CA ASN A 25 -20.40 2.23 5.23
C ASN A 25 -20.27 2.84 6.63
N ILE A 26 -19.12 2.70 7.30
CA ILE A 26 -18.94 3.17 8.68
C ILE A 26 -18.48 4.62 8.75
N GLY A 27 -19.28 5.49 9.37
CA GLY A 27 -18.98 6.92 9.55
C GLY A 27 -17.71 7.22 10.35
N PHE A 28 -17.37 6.37 11.34
CA PHE A 28 -16.12 6.47 12.10
C PHE A 28 -14.90 6.32 11.19
N LEU A 29 -14.84 5.25 10.37
CA LEU A 29 -13.73 4.99 9.45
C LEU A 29 -13.55 6.10 8.40
N LYS A 30 -14.65 6.75 7.98
CA LYS A 30 -14.60 7.93 7.10
C LYS A 30 -14.00 9.14 7.80
N ARG A 31 -14.41 9.41 9.04
CA ARG A 31 -13.97 10.58 9.82
C ARG A 31 -12.49 10.51 10.22
N PHE A 32 -11.99 9.33 10.53
CA PHE A 32 -10.60 9.14 11.00
C PHE A 32 -9.59 8.85 9.89
N HIS A 33 -9.99 8.91 8.61
CA HIS A 33 -9.12 8.66 7.44
C HIS A 33 -8.28 7.38 7.57
N VAL A 34 -8.82 6.35 8.22
CA VAL A 34 -8.08 5.11 8.49
C VAL A 34 -7.67 4.49 7.15
N PRO A 35 -6.37 4.23 6.93
CA PRO A 35 -5.89 3.59 5.72
C PRO A 35 -6.55 2.22 5.53
N ASN A 36 -7.04 1.93 4.32
CA ASN A 36 -7.75 0.69 4.02
C ASN A 36 -6.91 -0.56 4.34
N ALA A 37 -5.60 -0.49 4.12
CA ALA A 37 -4.67 -1.57 4.43
C ALA A 37 -4.63 -1.93 5.92
N ILE A 38 -4.74 -0.93 6.81
CA ILE A 38 -4.77 -1.16 8.26
C ILE A 38 -6.11 -1.81 8.64
N THR A 39 -7.22 -1.27 8.13
CA THR A 39 -8.55 -1.87 8.33
C THR A 39 -8.60 -3.32 7.85
N ALA A 40 -8.03 -3.61 6.68
CA ALA A 40 -7.93 -4.96 6.14
C ALA A 40 -7.14 -5.92 7.03
N GLY A 41 -6.04 -5.46 7.65
CA GLY A 41 -5.30 -6.26 8.63
C GLY A 41 -6.17 -6.65 9.84
N PHE A 42 -6.93 -5.71 10.40
CA PHE A 42 -7.86 -6.00 11.49
C PHE A 42 -9.01 -6.93 11.06
N VAL A 43 -9.56 -6.71 9.86
CA VAL A 43 -10.59 -7.58 9.28
C VAL A 43 -10.05 -9.00 9.08
N ALA A 44 -8.82 -9.17 8.59
CA ALA A 44 -8.20 -10.47 8.41
C ALA A 44 -8.04 -11.22 9.75
N LEU A 45 -7.58 -10.53 10.80
CA LEU A 45 -7.48 -11.11 12.15
C LEU A 45 -8.84 -11.58 12.67
N GLY A 46 -9.88 -10.75 12.50
CA GLY A 46 -11.24 -11.11 12.88
C GLY A 46 -11.77 -12.29 12.06
N LEU A 47 -11.59 -12.27 10.74
CA LEU A 47 -12.04 -13.34 9.84
C LEU A 47 -11.36 -14.67 10.17
N ILE A 48 -10.05 -14.67 10.42
CA ILE A 48 -9.32 -15.87 10.84
C ILE A 48 -9.85 -16.38 12.18
N TYR A 49 -10.04 -15.51 13.17
CA TYR A 49 -10.57 -15.89 14.48
C TYR A 49 -11.98 -16.51 14.39
N LEU A 50 -12.84 -15.98 13.51
CA LEU A 50 -14.19 -16.51 13.30
C LEU A 50 -14.20 -17.85 12.54
N LEU A 51 -13.31 -18.01 11.55
CA LEU A 51 -13.28 -19.20 10.69
C LEU A 51 -12.42 -20.34 11.25
N ASP A 52 -11.60 -20.10 12.27
CA ASP A 52 -10.72 -21.13 12.85
C ASP A 52 -11.50 -22.37 13.34
N TRP A 53 -12.73 -22.16 13.85
CA TRP A 53 -13.62 -23.25 14.25
C TRP A 53 -14.07 -24.12 13.06
N LEU A 54 -14.19 -23.54 11.86
CA LEU A 54 -14.69 -24.23 10.67
C LEU A 54 -13.55 -24.82 9.83
N ILE A 55 -12.42 -24.13 9.76
CA ILE A 55 -11.26 -24.49 8.93
C ILE A 55 -9.99 -24.35 9.79
N PRO A 56 -9.55 -25.44 10.44
CA PRO A 56 -8.35 -25.40 11.27
C PRO A 56 -7.11 -25.10 10.43
N ASN A 57 -6.19 -24.29 10.98
CA ASN A 57 -4.93 -23.87 10.32
C ASN A 57 -5.11 -22.98 9.07
N LEU A 58 -6.19 -22.20 8.99
CA LEU A 58 -6.38 -21.21 7.92
C LEU A 58 -5.39 -20.02 8.02
N ALA A 59 -4.78 -19.81 9.19
CA ALA A 59 -3.87 -18.71 9.42
C ALA A 59 -2.61 -18.82 8.54
N PRO A 60 -2.29 -17.79 7.73
CA PRO A 60 -1.08 -17.77 6.92
C PRO A 60 0.21 -17.85 7.76
N ASP A 61 1.24 -18.51 7.25
CA ASP A 61 2.56 -18.50 7.87
C ASP A 61 3.13 -17.07 7.85
N ARG A 62 3.59 -16.60 9.03
CA ARG A 62 4.23 -15.29 9.20
C ARG A 62 5.43 -15.11 8.26
N LYS A 63 6.19 -16.17 7.98
CA LYS A 63 7.33 -16.11 7.05
C LYS A 63 6.87 -15.84 5.62
N VAL A 64 5.78 -16.48 5.19
CA VAL A 64 5.20 -16.27 3.86
C VAL A 64 4.65 -14.85 3.74
N LEU A 65 3.92 -14.37 4.75
CA LEU A 65 3.43 -12.99 4.79
C LEU A 65 4.56 -11.96 4.74
N GLY A 66 5.64 -12.20 5.50
CA GLY A 66 6.85 -11.37 5.47
C GLY A 66 7.51 -11.34 4.10
N ASN A 67 7.60 -12.49 3.43
CA ASN A 67 8.11 -12.56 2.06
C ASN A 67 7.23 -11.78 1.08
N ILE A 68 5.90 -11.88 1.18
CA ILE A 68 4.99 -11.11 0.33
C ILE A 68 5.25 -9.61 0.49
N VAL A 69 5.26 -9.12 1.74
CA VAL A 69 5.53 -7.69 2.03
C VAL A 69 6.88 -7.26 1.48
N TYR A 70 7.92 -8.07 1.71
CA TYR A 70 9.27 -7.79 1.21
C TYR A 70 9.31 -7.63 -0.32
N HIS A 71 8.67 -8.53 -1.07
CA HIS A 71 8.66 -8.46 -2.53
C HIS A 71 7.83 -7.28 -3.05
N LEU A 72 6.64 -7.04 -2.48
CA LEU A 72 5.79 -5.90 -2.89
C LEU A 72 6.51 -4.56 -2.64
N LEU A 73 7.14 -4.43 -1.48
CA LEU A 73 7.89 -3.24 -1.11
C LEU A 73 9.11 -3.06 -2.02
N SER A 74 9.86 -4.13 -2.28
CA SER A 74 11.01 -4.10 -3.21
C SER A 74 10.59 -3.62 -4.60
N VAL A 75 9.52 -4.19 -5.16
CA VAL A 75 8.98 -3.77 -6.47
C VAL A 75 8.52 -2.30 -6.44
N THR A 76 7.94 -1.85 -5.34
CA THR A 76 7.54 -0.43 -5.17
C THR A 76 8.74 0.50 -5.21
N PHE A 77 9.82 0.19 -4.48
CA PHE A 77 11.03 1.01 -4.51
C PHE A 77 11.75 0.98 -5.84
N ILE A 78 11.82 -0.19 -6.48
CA ILE A 78 12.36 -0.31 -7.85
C ILE A 78 11.55 0.58 -8.79
N SER A 79 10.21 0.51 -8.75
CA SER A 79 9.33 1.32 -9.61
C SER A 79 9.51 2.81 -9.37
N ILE A 80 9.64 3.24 -8.11
CA ILE A 80 9.90 4.64 -7.74
C ILE A 80 11.28 5.08 -8.25
N GLY A 81 12.31 4.24 -8.14
CA GLY A 81 13.65 4.52 -8.63
C GLY A 81 13.74 4.65 -10.15
N LEU A 82 13.00 3.82 -10.89
CA LEU A 82 12.93 3.91 -12.36
C LEU A 82 12.03 5.05 -12.86
N LYS A 83 11.17 5.63 -12.02
CA LYS A 83 10.25 6.70 -12.44
C LYS A 83 11.03 7.97 -12.81
N LYS A 84 11.12 8.25 -14.12
CA LYS A 84 11.75 9.48 -14.65
C LYS A 84 11.07 10.71 -14.05
N ARG A 85 11.87 11.58 -13.43
CA ARG A 85 11.42 12.89 -12.95
C ARG A 85 11.43 13.85 -14.13
N VAL A 86 10.26 14.40 -14.49
CA VAL A 86 10.19 15.50 -15.44
C VAL A 86 10.77 16.73 -14.75
N LYS A 87 11.93 17.22 -15.19
CA LYS A 87 12.43 18.53 -14.78
C LYS A 87 11.60 19.58 -15.49
N TYR A 88 10.70 20.24 -14.76
CA TYR A 88 10.08 21.46 -15.25
C TYR A 88 11.15 22.56 -15.14
N ILE A 89 11.68 23.02 -16.27
CA ILE A 89 12.51 24.22 -16.28
C ILE A 89 11.57 25.38 -16.06
N ASP A 90 11.59 25.93 -14.85
CA ASP A 90 10.82 27.10 -14.49
C ASP A 90 11.42 28.33 -15.20
N ARG A 91 10.58 29.07 -15.94
CA ARG A 91 11.00 30.29 -16.65
C ARG A 91 11.50 31.34 -15.66
N ASN A 92 11.01 31.34 -14.42
CA ASN A 92 11.45 32.26 -13.37
C ASN A 92 12.89 31.99 -12.92
N SER A 93 13.36 30.74 -12.97
CA SER A 93 14.77 30.39 -12.68
C SER A 93 15.71 31.02 -13.72
N LEU A 94 15.33 30.99 -14.99
CA LEU A 94 16.11 31.61 -16.07
C LEU A 94 16.09 33.14 -15.98
N THR A 95 14.96 33.76 -15.64
CA THR A 95 14.89 35.22 -15.45
C THR A 95 15.68 35.67 -14.23
N THR A 96 15.71 34.87 -13.16
CA THR A 96 16.54 35.16 -11.97
C THR A 96 18.02 35.06 -12.32
N ALA A 97 18.44 34.03 -13.07
CA ALA A 97 19.82 33.90 -13.54
C ALA A 97 20.26 35.06 -14.44
N PHE A 98 19.39 35.49 -15.37
CA PHE A 98 19.66 36.62 -16.25
C PHE A 98 19.77 37.96 -15.50
N ASN A 99 18.86 38.21 -14.55
CA ASN A 99 18.92 39.43 -13.73
C ASN A 99 20.17 39.47 -12.85
N LEU A 100 20.60 38.33 -12.31
CA LEU A 100 21.87 38.25 -11.59
C LEU A 100 23.05 38.52 -12.55
N SER A 101 23.10 37.90 -13.73
CA SER A 101 24.22 38.14 -14.67
C SER A 101 24.29 39.57 -15.20
N LEU A 102 23.16 40.25 -15.35
CA LEU A 102 23.08 41.63 -15.85
C LEU A 102 23.22 42.67 -14.73
N GLY A 103 22.78 42.37 -13.51
CA GLY A 103 22.89 43.28 -12.37
C GLY A 103 24.29 43.37 -11.76
N TYR A 104 25.20 42.45 -12.13
CA TYR A 104 26.62 42.47 -11.74
C TYR A 104 27.57 42.98 -12.84
N ALA A 105 27.06 43.38 -14.01
CA ALA A 105 27.82 43.98 -15.12
C ALA A 105 27.57 45.49 -15.20
#